data_AF-A0A1M6VBN7-F1
#
_entry.id   AF-A0A1M6VBN7-F1
#
_cell.length_a   1.000
_cell.length_b   1.000
_cell.length_c   1.000
_cell.angle_alpha   90.00
_cell.angle_beta   90.00
_cell.angle_gamma   90.00
#
_symmetry.space_group_name_H-M   'P 1'
#
loop_
_entity.id
_entity.type
_entity.pdbx_description
1 polymer ?
#
loop_
_entity_poly.entity_id
_entity_poly.type
_entity_poly.pdbx_seq_one_letter_code
_entity_poly.pdbx_strand_id
1 'polypeptide(L)'
;MITLGRVTTTDAQPAASAGSRAREVVLDAAALTRCRRRIHLDHDPSAADSPQAPPDPAAEQRKADAAAHRARIGAELAGLPGWVTVPPGPHAERVAATAAAVAAEAAYIWNAALPTAGGRSGGAELLVRLPEGGYVPVIVVRHRISDPGEGAVTSPLLQPSPLAAAPDPRRRVRSQPRDLMRLAHLHELLAEQGWGAQPQPGALTGGVIGMDADVVVWHDLTAGLWPADGEGVRSTLEEYRVRFADRIAVAEAARTGAPPLALPSRITECRRCPWWPRCEAELVAADDVSLIARGEVATMLRGIDVTTVADLAALDPAQPVPIPLPEPVFADLVGLARARRSGLSVVRRVPRVEVPRADVEIDVDMESFGESGAYLWGTLLTLPGGVRPGDEAPGYRAFVTWDPLPTPDEARSFAEFWQWFTGVRAHAEATGRTFAAYCYNEQAENRWLLDSARRFAGRPGIPSVAEVEAFIADPCWVDMYAVVDEWFLCAQGKGLKRIAPVAGFSWHDPEAGGENSMRWYRAAVGMDGEPPDLEQRRRLLTYNSDDVAATHALRTWMTSPAVEEVPLAADL
;
A
#
# COMPACT_ATOMS: atom_id res chain seq x y z
N MET A 1 8.27 28.79 36.53
CA MET A 1 7.27 29.79 36.10
C MET A 1 7.88 30.53 34.91
N ILE A 2 7.88 29.89 33.74
CA ILE A 2 8.34 30.46 32.46
C ILE A 2 7.37 29.94 31.41
N THR A 3 6.75 30.88 30.72
CA THR A 3 5.61 30.74 29.81
C THR A 3 6.09 30.23 28.46
N LEU A 4 5.64 29.04 28.05
CA LEU A 4 5.86 28.52 26.70
C LEU A 4 4.79 29.08 25.75
N GLY A 5 5.23 29.92 24.82
CA GLY A 5 4.42 30.47 23.75
C GLY A 5 4.01 29.39 22.75
N ARG A 6 2.71 29.38 22.41
CA ARG A 6 2.14 28.57 21.32
C ARG A 6 2.68 29.09 19.98
N VAL A 7 3.39 28.23 19.26
CA VAL A 7 3.64 28.40 17.83
C VAL A 7 2.43 27.83 17.09
N THR A 8 1.75 28.70 16.35
CA THR A 8 0.60 28.38 15.50
C THR A 8 1.07 27.70 14.21
N THR A 9 0.63 26.46 13.99
CA THR A 9 0.75 25.77 12.70
C THR A 9 -0.38 26.22 11.77
N THR A 10 0.01 26.74 10.61
CA THR A 10 -0.88 27.17 9.53
C THR A 10 -1.12 26.02 8.54
N ASP A 11 -2.31 26.02 7.92
CA ASP A 11 -2.80 25.16 6.83
C ASP A 11 -3.26 23.72 7.17
N ALA A 12 -4.21 23.64 8.11
CA ALA A 12 -5.30 22.68 8.00
C ALA A 12 -6.42 23.27 7.12
N GLN A 13 -6.87 22.54 6.09
CA GLN A 13 -8.11 22.84 5.39
C GLN A 13 -9.24 23.04 6.41
N PRO A 14 -10.03 24.12 6.33
CA PRO A 14 -11.01 24.41 7.37
C PRO A 14 -12.12 23.35 7.35
N ALA A 15 -12.32 22.74 8.53
CA ALA A 15 -13.56 22.11 8.90
C ALA A 15 -14.72 23.04 8.54
N ALA A 16 -15.71 22.52 7.81
CA ALA A 16 -16.89 23.26 7.40
C ALA A 16 -17.54 23.92 8.61
N SER A 17 -17.61 25.26 8.59
CA SER A 17 -18.25 26.04 9.63
C SER A 17 -19.75 25.72 9.73
N ALA A 18 -20.20 25.54 10.97
CA ALA A 18 -21.59 25.37 11.34
C ALA A 18 -22.41 26.62 10.98
N GLY A 19 -23.48 26.42 10.18
CA GLY A 19 -24.37 27.48 9.71
C GLY A 19 -25.47 26.95 8.77
N SER A 20 -26.43 26.20 9.33
CA SER A 20 -27.82 25.97 8.87
C SER A 20 -28.20 26.35 7.41
N ARG A 21 -27.95 25.42 6.48
CA ARG A 21 -28.91 24.86 5.50
C ARG A 21 -28.41 23.44 5.22
N ALA A 22 -29.31 22.45 5.21
CA ALA A 22 -28.96 21.06 4.93
C ALA A 22 -28.23 20.98 3.57
N ARG A 23 -26.90 20.91 3.60
CA ARG A 23 -26.10 20.73 2.39
C ARG A 23 -26.39 19.33 1.88
N GLU A 24 -26.76 19.26 0.60
CA GLU A 24 -26.87 18.03 -0.18
C GLU A 24 -25.57 17.21 -0.03
N VAL A 25 -25.68 15.88 -0.01
CA VAL A 25 -24.49 15.03 0.00
C VAL A 25 -23.69 15.23 -1.28
N VAL A 26 -22.40 15.51 -1.14
CA VAL A 26 -21.45 15.63 -2.25
C VAL A 26 -20.30 14.67 -2.02
N LEU A 27 -20.00 13.85 -3.02
CA LEU A 27 -18.95 12.84 -2.99
C LEU A 27 -17.90 13.09 -4.09
N ASP A 28 -16.65 12.76 -3.78
CA ASP A 28 -15.58 12.67 -4.77
C ASP A 28 -15.43 11.23 -5.30
N ALA A 29 -14.58 11.05 -6.32
CA ALA A 29 -14.31 9.73 -6.88
C ALA A 29 -13.72 8.73 -5.86
N ALA A 30 -13.03 9.21 -4.81
CA ALA A 30 -12.41 8.32 -3.84
C ALA A 30 -13.47 7.56 -3.03
N ALA A 31 -14.66 8.13 -2.84
CA ALA A 31 -15.77 7.48 -2.14
C ALA A 31 -16.16 6.11 -2.73
N LEU A 32 -15.95 5.90 -4.03
CA LEU A 32 -16.30 4.69 -4.76
C LEU A 32 -15.39 3.49 -4.46
N THR A 33 -14.23 3.76 -3.88
CA THR A 33 -13.26 2.74 -3.47
C THR A 33 -13.09 2.64 -1.96
N ARG A 34 -13.73 3.53 -1.20
CA ARG A 34 -13.78 3.47 0.25
C ARG A 34 -14.86 2.51 0.74
N CYS A 35 -14.65 2.02 1.96
CA CYS A 35 -15.58 1.23 2.74
C CYS A 35 -16.92 1.96 2.88
N ARG A 36 -18.03 1.25 2.65
CA ARG A 36 -19.39 1.80 2.84
C ARG A 36 -19.58 2.34 4.27
N ARG A 37 -19.08 1.64 5.30
CA ARG A 37 -19.18 2.10 6.69
C ARG A 37 -18.40 3.40 6.93
N ARG A 38 -17.26 3.58 6.27
CA ARG A 38 -16.52 4.84 6.32
C ARG A 38 -17.33 5.98 5.72
N ILE A 39 -17.95 5.78 4.55
CA ILE A 39 -18.84 6.78 3.95
C ILE A 39 -19.97 7.15 4.90
N HIS A 40 -20.60 6.16 5.53
CA HIS A 40 -21.62 6.42 6.55
C HIS A 40 -21.08 7.31 7.69
N LEU A 41 -19.96 6.93 8.30
CA LEU A 41 -19.39 7.65 9.45
C LEU A 41 -18.84 9.04 9.08
N ASP A 42 -18.31 9.23 7.86
CA ASP A 42 -17.89 10.53 7.34
C ASP A 42 -19.07 11.52 7.22
N HIS A 43 -20.31 11.01 7.17
CA HIS A 43 -21.55 11.79 7.00
C HIS A 43 -22.56 11.68 8.17
N ASP A 44 -22.24 10.92 9.22
CA ASP A 44 -23.07 10.74 10.41
C ASP A 44 -22.79 11.87 11.41
N PRO A 45 -23.75 12.80 11.68
CA PRO A 45 -23.52 13.89 12.63
C PRO A 45 -23.24 13.41 14.05
N SER A 46 -23.71 12.22 14.43
CA SER A 46 -23.45 11.62 15.75
C SER A 46 -22.03 11.06 15.87
N ALA A 47 -21.31 10.91 14.76
CA ALA A 47 -19.94 10.42 14.73
C ALA A 47 -18.88 11.50 14.97
N ALA A 48 -19.25 12.78 15.02
CA ALA A 48 -18.30 13.90 15.11
C ALA A 48 -17.32 13.79 16.28
N ASP A 49 -17.79 13.34 17.44
CA ASP A 49 -16.99 13.20 18.66
C ASP A 49 -16.44 11.78 18.87
N SER A 50 -16.61 10.89 17.89
CA SER A 50 -16.13 9.51 18.00
C SER A 50 -14.60 9.43 17.89
N PRO A 51 -13.93 8.53 18.65
CA PRO A 51 -12.49 8.34 18.55
C PRO A 51 -12.03 8.02 17.12
N GLN A 52 -11.00 8.72 16.66
CA GLN A 52 -10.33 8.45 15.39
C GLN A 52 -8.90 8.01 15.62
N ALA A 53 -8.43 7.09 14.78
CA ALA A 53 -7.02 6.74 14.73
C ALA A 53 -6.19 7.97 14.30
N PRO A 54 -4.97 8.14 14.84
CA PRO A 54 -4.10 9.22 14.42
C PRO A 54 -3.82 9.13 12.91
N PRO A 55 -3.53 10.27 12.25
CA PRO A 55 -3.17 10.27 10.84
C PRO A 55 -1.97 9.35 10.58
N ASP A 56 -2.05 8.54 9.53
CA ASP A 56 -0.93 7.72 9.03
C ASP A 56 0.22 8.66 8.62
N PRO A 57 1.39 8.62 9.30
CA PRO A 57 2.50 9.52 9.00
C PRO A 57 3.03 9.37 7.56
N ALA A 58 2.93 8.17 6.98
CA ALA A 58 3.30 7.92 5.59
C ALA A 58 2.24 8.42 4.60
N ALA A 59 1.03 8.74 5.05
CA ALA A 59 0.01 9.35 4.17
C ALA A 59 0.42 10.74 3.71
N GLU A 60 1.01 11.57 4.58
CA GLU A 60 1.51 12.90 4.19
C GLU A 60 2.66 12.80 3.19
N GLN A 61 3.59 11.87 3.39
CA GLN A 61 4.66 11.60 2.41
C GLN A 61 4.08 11.18 1.07
N ARG A 62 3.12 10.23 1.05
CA ARG A 62 2.49 9.78 -0.20
C ARG A 62 1.76 10.92 -0.92
N LYS A 63 1.15 11.85 -0.18
CA LYS A 63 0.52 13.05 -0.76
C LYS A 63 1.57 13.98 -1.37
N ALA A 64 2.65 14.28 -0.63
CA ALA A 64 3.73 15.13 -1.09
C ALA A 64 4.41 14.56 -2.34
N ASP A 65 4.74 13.26 -2.34
CA ASP A 65 5.32 12.57 -3.49
C ASP A 65 4.40 12.60 -4.71
N ALA A 66 3.10 12.37 -4.52
CA ALA A 66 2.13 12.44 -5.60
C ALA A 66 1.99 13.88 -6.15
N ALA A 67 2.09 14.90 -5.30
CA ALA A 67 2.10 16.30 -5.73
C ALA A 67 3.36 16.63 -6.54
N ALA A 68 4.54 16.21 -6.07
CA ALA A 68 5.80 16.39 -6.78
C ALA A 68 5.81 15.67 -8.14
N HIS A 69 5.31 14.44 -8.20
CA HIS A 69 5.14 13.70 -9.46
C HIS A 69 4.22 14.45 -10.43
N ARG A 70 3.04 14.90 -9.99
CA ARG A 70 2.14 15.72 -10.82
C ARG A 70 2.81 16.99 -11.31
N ALA A 71 3.55 17.70 -10.45
CA ALA A 71 4.25 18.92 -10.83
C ALA A 71 5.30 18.66 -11.93
N ARG A 72 6.06 17.55 -11.82
CA ARG A 72 7.02 17.13 -12.84
C ARG A 72 6.34 16.84 -14.18
N ILE A 73 5.25 16.06 -14.19
CA ILE A 73 4.49 15.77 -15.41
C ILE A 73 3.94 17.06 -16.03
N GLY A 74 3.36 17.94 -15.21
CA GLY A 74 2.84 19.22 -15.69
C GLY A 74 3.93 20.08 -16.34
N ALA A 75 5.14 20.12 -15.77
CA ALA A 75 6.27 20.84 -16.34
C ALA A 75 6.75 20.24 -17.68
N GLU A 76 6.74 18.91 -17.80
CA GLU A 76 7.12 18.20 -19.03
C GLU A 76 6.11 18.43 -20.16
N LEU A 77 4.82 18.50 -19.84
CA LEU A 77 3.74 18.70 -20.81
C LEU A 77 3.45 20.18 -21.15
N ALA A 78 3.92 21.13 -20.34
CA ALA A 78 3.58 22.55 -20.49
C ALA A 78 3.99 23.19 -21.83
N GLY A 79 4.90 22.55 -22.58
CA GLY A 79 5.32 23.00 -23.91
C GLY A 79 4.37 22.64 -25.05
N LEU A 80 3.29 21.88 -24.80
CA LEU A 80 2.36 21.45 -25.84
C LEU A 80 1.56 22.64 -26.43
N PRO A 81 1.33 22.68 -27.76
CA PRO A 81 0.51 23.72 -28.37
C PRO A 81 -0.92 23.74 -27.82
N GLY A 82 -1.44 24.94 -27.53
CA GLY A 82 -2.80 25.10 -26.98
C GLY A 82 -2.95 24.71 -25.51
N TRP A 83 -1.83 24.64 -24.77
CA TRP A 83 -1.80 24.38 -23.33
C TRP A 83 -2.27 25.56 -22.49
N VAL A 84 -3.16 25.31 -21.54
CA VAL A 84 -3.60 26.26 -20.51
C VAL A 84 -3.48 25.63 -19.14
N THR A 85 -2.90 26.34 -18.18
CA THR A 85 -2.81 25.91 -16.78
C THR A 85 -3.80 26.67 -15.92
N VAL A 86 -4.67 25.95 -15.22
CA VAL A 86 -5.57 26.52 -14.21
C VAL A 86 -4.75 26.85 -12.96
N PRO A 87 -4.72 28.12 -12.51
CA PRO A 87 -3.93 28.51 -11.35
C PRO A 87 -4.48 27.89 -10.05
N PRO A 88 -3.64 27.66 -9.03
CA PRO A 88 -4.12 27.27 -7.71
C PRO A 88 -4.97 28.41 -7.11
N GLY A 89 -5.97 28.04 -6.31
CA GLY A 89 -6.88 29.01 -5.69
C GLY A 89 -8.17 28.37 -5.19
N PRO A 90 -9.10 29.19 -4.67
CA PRO A 90 -10.43 28.75 -4.27
C PRO A 90 -11.13 27.96 -5.39
N HIS A 91 -11.92 26.95 -5.00
CA HIS A 91 -12.56 26.05 -5.97
C HIS A 91 -13.39 26.79 -7.02
N ALA A 92 -14.17 27.80 -6.62
CA ALA A 92 -14.99 28.60 -7.53
C ALA A 92 -14.17 29.34 -8.60
N GLU A 93 -13.03 29.92 -8.22
CA GLU A 93 -12.13 30.62 -9.15
C GLU A 93 -11.47 29.65 -10.13
N ARG A 94 -11.05 28.48 -9.64
CA ARG A 94 -10.51 27.41 -10.48
C ARG A 94 -11.54 26.88 -11.49
N VAL A 95 -12.79 26.73 -11.07
CA VAL A 95 -13.90 26.34 -11.94
C VAL A 95 -14.13 27.39 -13.02
N ALA A 96 -14.14 28.67 -12.67
CA ALA A 96 -14.28 29.76 -13.63
C ALA A 96 -13.13 29.80 -14.65
N ALA A 97 -11.88 29.61 -14.20
CA ALA A 97 -10.71 29.52 -15.07
C ALA A 97 -10.77 28.30 -16.00
N THR A 98 -11.26 27.16 -15.51
CA THR A 98 -11.48 25.95 -16.33
C THR A 98 -12.54 26.22 -17.40
N ALA A 99 -13.68 26.80 -17.02
CA ALA A 99 -14.75 27.15 -17.95
C ALA A 99 -14.29 28.14 -19.04
N ALA A 100 -13.47 29.12 -18.68
CA ALA A 100 -12.88 30.06 -19.64
C ALA A 100 -11.95 29.34 -20.64
N ALA A 101 -11.14 28.39 -20.17
CA ALA A 101 -10.27 27.60 -21.04
C ALA A 101 -11.05 26.67 -21.98
N VAL A 102 -12.15 26.07 -21.49
CA VAL A 102 -13.10 25.28 -22.30
C VAL A 102 -13.76 26.16 -23.37
N ALA A 103 -14.25 27.35 -23.00
CA ALA A 103 -14.86 28.30 -23.93
C ALA A 103 -13.89 28.83 -24.98
N ALA A 104 -12.61 28.95 -24.62
CA ALA A 104 -11.52 29.28 -25.54
C ALA A 104 -11.03 28.10 -26.38
N GLU A 105 -11.66 26.92 -26.24
CA GLU A 105 -11.31 25.70 -26.96
C GLU A 105 -9.85 25.27 -26.80
N ALA A 106 -9.26 25.53 -25.62
CA ALA A 106 -7.89 25.14 -25.32
C ALA A 106 -7.70 23.63 -25.58
N ALA A 107 -6.63 23.26 -26.30
CA ALA A 107 -6.36 21.88 -26.66
C ALA A 107 -6.08 21.01 -25.42
N TYR A 108 -5.37 21.60 -24.45
CA TYR A 108 -4.98 20.94 -23.20
C TYR A 108 -5.24 21.87 -22.02
N ILE A 109 -6.01 21.40 -21.03
CA ILE A 109 -6.30 22.15 -19.80
C ILE A 109 -5.74 21.40 -18.60
N TRP A 110 -4.68 21.92 -18.01
CA TRP A 110 -4.01 21.35 -16.85
C TRP A 110 -4.60 21.87 -15.54
N ASN A 111 -4.68 20.99 -14.53
CA ASN A 111 -5.26 21.23 -13.21
C ASN A 111 -6.73 21.68 -13.22
N ALA A 112 -7.52 21.17 -14.17
CA ALA A 112 -8.93 21.50 -14.34
C ALA A 112 -9.76 21.21 -13.07
N ALA A 113 -10.55 22.20 -12.64
CA ALA A 113 -11.59 22.04 -11.62
C ALA A 113 -12.96 21.97 -12.30
N LEU A 114 -13.76 20.99 -11.92
CA LEU A 114 -15.12 20.85 -12.46
C LEU A 114 -16.14 21.38 -11.45
N PRO A 115 -17.22 22.04 -11.91
CA PRO A 115 -18.36 22.40 -11.07
C PRO A 115 -18.88 21.19 -10.29
N THR A 116 -19.33 21.42 -9.05
CA THR A 116 -20.07 20.40 -8.30
C THR A 116 -21.45 20.25 -8.91
N ALA A 117 -21.83 19.03 -9.30
CA ALA A 117 -23.11 18.74 -9.94
C ALA A 117 -23.52 17.28 -9.69
N GLY A 118 -24.83 17.02 -9.61
CA GLY A 118 -25.37 15.66 -9.38
C GLY A 118 -24.79 14.95 -8.14
N GLY A 119 -24.54 15.68 -7.05
CA GLY A 119 -23.88 15.15 -5.85
C GLY A 119 -22.40 14.79 -6.04
N ARG A 120 -21.75 15.19 -7.13
CA ARG A 120 -20.35 14.90 -7.46
C ARG A 120 -19.48 16.15 -7.31
N SER A 121 -18.26 15.97 -6.83
CA SER A 121 -17.20 16.96 -6.90
C SER A 121 -15.91 16.36 -7.44
N GLY A 122 -15.05 17.16 -8.07
CA GLY A 122 -13.78 16.65 -8.57
C GLY A 122 -13.02 17.60 -9.50
N GLY A 123 -11.90 17.09 -10.00
CA GLY A 123 -11.06 17.74 -10.98
C GLY A 123 -10.15 16.73 -11.68
N ALA A 124 -9.76 17.08 -12.90
CA ALA A 124 -8.82 16.30 -13.71
C ALA A 124 -7.44 16.94 -13.66
N GLU A 125 -6.38 16.13 -13.67
CA GLU A 125 -5.04 16.68 -13.86
C GLU A 125 -4.89 17.26 -15.27
N LEU A 126 -5.45 16.60 -16.28
CA LEU A 126 -5.45 17.08 -17.66
C LEU A 126 -6.81 16.82 -18.31
N LEU A 127 -7.34 17.81 -19.03
CA LEU A 127 -8.41 17.63 -20.00
C LEU A 127 -7.83 17.78 -21.41
N VAL A 128 -8.20 16.87 -22.30
CA VAL A 128 -7.74 16.85 -23.70
C VAL A 128 -8.93 17.08 -24.60
N ARG A 129 -8.87 18.12 -25.44
CA ARG A 129 -9.93 18.43 -26.40
C ARG A 129 -9.92 17.45 -27.56
N LEU A 130 -11.08 16.95 -27.96
CA LEU A 130 -11.22 16.14 -29.18
C LEU A 130 -11.52 17.03 -30.41
N PRO A 131 -11.14 16.62 -31.63
CA PRO A 131 -11.45 17.38 -32.85
C PRO A 131 -12.95 17.61 -33.08
N GLU A 132 -13.77 16.59 -32.81
CA GLU A 132 -15.24 16.62 -32.85
C GLU A 132 -15.88 17.52 -31.78
N GLY A 133 -15.09 18.02 -30.82
CA GLY A 133 -15.55 18.82 -29.70
C GLY A 133 -15.67 18.03 -28.40
N GLY A 134 -15.70 18.76 -27.28
CA GLY A 134 -15.68 18.19 -25.94
C GLY A 134 -14.29 17.73 -25.49
N TYR A 135 -14.24 17.24 -24.26
CA TYR A 135 -13.01 16.88 -23.55
C TYR A 135 -13.07 15.45 -23.00
N VAL A 136 -11.91 14.78 -23.01
CA VAL A 136 -11.67 13.54 -22.28
C VAL A 136 -10.73 13.79 -21.10
N PRO A 137 -10.97 13.14 -19.94
CA PRO A 137 -10.10 13.29 -18.78
C PRO A 137 -8.86 12.41 -18.89
N VAL A 138 -7.73 12.98 -18.48
CA VAL A 138 -6.47 12.26 -18.21
C VAL A 138 -6.08 12.51 -16.76
N ILE A 139 -5.85 11.43 -16.02
CA ILE A 139 -5.43 11.49 -14.61
C ILE A 139 -3.95 11.13 -14.48
N VAL A 140 -3.29 11.72 -13.49
CA VAL A 140 -1.90 11.41 -13.15
C VAL A 140 -1.85 10.68 -11.82
N VAL A 141 -1.20 9.53 -11.81
CA VAL A 141 -1.13 8.63 -10.66
C VAL A 141 0.31 8.21 -10.35
N ARG A 142 0.57 7.88 -9.09
CA ARG A 142 1.88 7.46 -8.61
C ARG A 142 1.92 5.96 -8.32
N HIS A 143 1.57 5.17 -9.33
CA HIS A 143 1.73 3.73 -9.37
C HIS A 143 1.92 3.27 -10.81
N ARG A 144 2.42 2.05 -11.01
CA ARG A 144 2.54 1.46 -12.36
C ARG A 144 1.16 1.19 -12.95
N ILE A 145 1.02 1.48 -14.23
CA ILE A 145 -0.23 1.37 -15.00
C ILE A 145 -0.13 0.36 -16.16
N SER A 146 1.07 -0.16 -16.39
CA SER A 146 1.36 -1.23 -17.33
C SER A 146 2.42 -2.16 -16.78
N ASP A 147 2.38 -3.42 -17.20
CA ASP A 147 3.46 -4.39 -17.00
C ASP A 147 4.00 -4.82 -18.38
N PRO A 148 5.20 -5.44 -18.47
CA PRO A 148 5.67 -6.06 -19.70
C PRO A 148 4.66 -7.06 -20.27
N GLY A 149 4.37 -6.96 -21.56
CA GLY A 149 3.38 -7.80 -22.24
C GLY A 149 2.89 -7.13 -23.52
N GLU A 150 1.67 -7.39 -23.95
CA GLU A 150 1.09 -6.75 -25.15
C GLU A 150 -0.39 -6.39 -24.94
N GLY A 151 -0.90 -5.49 -25.77
CA GLY A 151 -2.33 -5.20 -25.89
C GLY A 151 -2.84 -3.99 -25.11
N ALA A 152 -1.99 -3.25 -24.38
CA ALA A 152 -2.38 -1.95 -23.86
C ALA A 152 -2.56 -0.94 -24.99
N VAL A 153 -3.59 -0.10 -24.93
CA VAL A 153 -3.75 1.01 -25.87
C VAL A 153 -3.05 2.22 -25.28
N THR A 154 -1.97 2.69 -25.93
CA THR A 154 -1.13 3.77 -25.41
C THR A 154 -0.89 4.86 -26.45
N SER A 155 -0.68 6.10 -25.98
CA SER A 155 -0.14 7.18 -26.79
C SER A 155 1.18 7.69 -26.18
N PRO A 156 2.08 8.31 -26.98
CA PRO A 156 3.27 8.96 -26.44
C PRO A 156 2.90 10.02 -25.39
N LEU A 157 3.70 10.19 -24.33
CA LEU A 157 3.44 11.18 -23.29
C LEU A 157 3.29 12.61 -23.86
N LEU A 158 4.17 12.98 -24.80
CA LEU A 158 4.14 14.29 -25.48
C LEU A 158 3.09 14.39 -26.61
N GLN A 159 2.24 13.37 -26.76
CA GLN A 159 1.05 13.38 -27.60
C GLN A 159 -0.11 12.73 -26.83
N PRO A 160 -0.58 13.36 -25.73
CA PRO A 160 -1.53 12.76 -24.81
C PRO A 160 -2.95 12.86 -25.39
N SER A 161 -3.22 12.16 -26.50
CA SER A 161 -4.51 12.15 -27.19
C SER A 161 -4.95 10.73 -27.51
N PRO A 162 -6.26 10.40 -27.36
CA PRO A 162 -6.77 9.08 -27.74
C PRO A 162 -6.64 8.82 -29.24
N LEU A 163 -6.55 9.87 -30.07
CA LEU A 163 -6.34 9.73 -31.53
C LEU A 163 -4.91 9.31 -31.89
N ALA A 164 -3.95 9.60 -31.02
CA ALA A 164 -2.59 9.14 -31.15
C ALA A 164 -2.39 7.76 -30.50
N ALA A 165 -3.46 7.16 -29.95
CA ALA A 165 -3.37 5.92 -29.22
C ALA A 165 -3.44 4.71 -30.16
N ALA A 166 -2.59 3.72 -29.89
CA ALA A 166 -2.54 2.46 -30.64
C ALA A 166 -2.23 1.30 -29.68
N PRO A 167 -2.53 0.03 -30.06
CA PRO A 167 -2.07 -1.13 -29.32
C PRO A 167 -0.53 -1.14 -29.21
N ASP A 168 -0.04 -1.26 -27.98
CA ASP A 168 1.38 -1.29 -27.63
C ASP A 168 1.86 -2.75 -27.59
N PRO A 169 2.88 -3.12 -28.40
CA PRO A 169 3.40 -4.49 -28.45
C PRO A 169 4.31 -4.85 -27.26
N ARG A 170 4.59 -3.90 -26.35
CA ARG A 170 5.49 -4.10 -25.19
C ARG A 170 4.81 -3.88 -23.85
N ARG A 171 3.53 -3.51 -23.83
CA ARG A 171 2.78 -3.23 -22.60
C ARG A 171 1.48 -4.00 -22.55
N ARG A 172 1.23 -4.62 -21.41
CA ARG A 172 -0.08 -5.10 -20.98
C ARG A 172 -0.66 -4.12 -19.97
N VAL A 173 -1.96 -3.85 -20.06
CA VAL A 173 -2.66 -2.96 -19.11
C VAL A 173 -2.57 -3.55 -17.69
N ARG A 174 -2.13 -2.73 -16.74
CA ARG A 174 -2.26 -3.03 -15.31
C ARG A 174 -3.42 -2.22 -14.75
N SER A 175 -4.62 -2.76 -14.91
CA SER A 175 -5.86 -2.07 -14.54
C SER A 175 -5.95 -1.85 -13.03
N GLN A 176 -6.41 -0.66 -12.64
CA GLN A 176 -6.63 -0.27 -11.25
C GLN A 176 -8.08 0.18 -11.09
N PRO A 177 -8.91 -0.54 -10.32
CA PRO A 177 -10.31 -0.19 -10.09
C PRO A 177 -10.55 1.28 -9.71
N ARG A 178 -9.65 1.86 -8.90
CA ARG A 178 -9.71 3.26 -8.47
C ARG A 178 -9.52 4.27 -9.61
N ASP A 179 -8.69 3.95 -10.59
CA ASP A 179 -8.40 4.83 -11.72
C ASP A 179 -9.59 4.83 -12.67
N LEU A 180 -10.12 3.65 -12.98
CA LEU A 180 -11.34 3.47 -13.79
C LEU A 180 -12.55 4.18 -13.17
N MET A 181 -12.79 4.02 -11.87
CA MET A 181 -13.87 4.74 -11.16
C MET A 181 -13.66 6.26 -11.19
N ARG A 182 -12.43 6.73 -11.07
CA ARG A 182 -12.11 8.16 -11.17
C ARG A 182 -12.33 8.73 -12.57
N LEU A 183 -11.95 7.99 -13.61
CA LEU A 183 -12.19 8.38 -15.00
C LEU A 183 -13.69 8.44 -15.32
N ALA A 184 -14.46 7.44 -14.89
CA ALA A 184 -15.93 7.44 -15.03
C ALA A 184 -16.57 8.62 -14.27
N HIS A 185 -16.09 8.92 -13.05
CA HIS A 185 -16.55 10.07 -12.27
C HIS A 185 -16.35 11.40 -13.00
N LEU A 186 -15.19 11.57 -13.62
CA LEU A 186 -14.86 12.78 -14.38
C LEU A 186 -15.67 12.87 -15.67
N HIS A 187 -15.92 11.75 -16.35
CA HIS A 187 -16.81 11.71 -17.51
C HIS A 187 -18.23 12.18 -17.18
N GLU A 188 -18.81 11.68 -16.09
CA GLU A 188 -20.16 12.08 -15.66
C GLU A 188 -20.19 13.57 -15.26
N LEU A 189 -19.17 14.07 -14.55
CA LEU A 189 -19.04 15.52 -14.27
C LEU A 189 -18.92 16.37 -15.54
N LEU A 190 -18.11 15.96 -16.51
CA LEU A 190 -17.96 16.66 -17.78
C LEU A 190 -19.26 16.65 -18.59
N ALA A 191 -19.97 15.53 -18.61
CA ALA A 191 -21.26 15.40 -19.28
C ALA A 191 -22.32 16.33 -18.68
N GLU A 192 -22.38 16.45 -17.35
CA GLU A 192 -23.32 17.37 -16.67
C GLU A 192 -23.07 18.84 -17.00
N GLN A 193 -21.85 19.22 -17.38
CA GLN A 193 -21.52 20.57 -17.83
C GLN A 193 -21.63 20.77 -19.35
N GLY A 194 -21.91 19.71 -20.11
CA GLY A 194 -21.83 19.73 -21.57
C GLY A 194 -20.40 19.89 -22.10
N TRP A 195 -19.39 19.62 -21.28
CA TRP A 195 -17.96 19.70 -21.64
C TRP A 195 -17.40 18.36 -22.11
N GLY A 196 -18.10 17.26 -21.84
CA GLY A 196 -17.67 15.91 -22.22
C GLY A 196 -17.74 15.66 -23.73
N ALA A 197 -16.91 14.74 -24.19
CA ALA A 197 -16.99 14.20 -25.55
C ALA A 197 -18.38 13.56 -25.79
N GLN A 198 -18.93 13.75 -26.99
CA GLN A 198 -20.22 13.14 -27.36
C GLN A 198 -20.09 11.63 -27.53
N PRO A 199 -21.15 10.83 -27.27
CA PRO A 199 -21.08 9.37 -27.37
C PRO A 199 -20.86 8.92 -28.82
N GLN A 200 -19.62 8.55 -29.14
CA GLN A 200 -19.22 7.88 -30.37
C GLN A 200 -18.16 6.83 -30.06
N PRO A 201 -17.94 5.81 -30.91
CA PRO A 201 -16.93 4.78 -30.66
C PRO A 201 -15.55 5.41 -30.37
N GLY A 202 -14.98 5.13 -29.20
CA GLY A 202 -13.71 5.71 -28.73
C GLY A 202 -13.81 7.03 -27.95
N ALA A 203 -14.97 7.70 -27.88
CA ALA A 203 -15.13 8.98 -27.18
C ALA A 203 -15.33 8.85 -25.67
N LEU A 204 -15.80 7.70 -25.18
CA LEU A 204 -15.93 7.41 -23.75
C LEU A 204 -14.66 6.74 -23.21
N THR A 205 -13.51 7.33 -23.55
CA THR A 205 -12.19 6.90 -23.10
C THR A 205 -11.62 7.80 -22.01
N GLY A 206 -10.72 7.27 -21.19
CA GLY A 206 -10.00 8.04 -20.19
C GLY A 206 -8.52 7.65 -20.14
N GLY A 207 -7.65 8.63 -20.01
CA GLY A 207 -6.20 8.42 -20.00
C GLY A 207 -5.62 8.36 -18.58
N VAL A 208 -4.58 7.56 -18.39
CA VAL A 208 -3.81 7.50 -17.14
C VAL A 208 -2.33 7.68 -17.46
N ILE A 209 -1.68 8.60 -16.75
CA ILE A 209 -0.22 8.76 -16.73
C ILE A 209 0.28 8.19 -15.41
N GLY A 210 1.11 7.15 -15.49
CA GLY A 210 1.60 6.40 -14.33
C GLY A 210 2.87 6.98 -13.73
N MET A 211 3.45 6.21 -12.80
CA MET A 211 4.72 6.55 -12.15
C MET A 211 5.88 6.68 -13.14
N ASP A 212 5.94 5.78 -14.14
CA ASP A 212 7.05 5.71 -15.10
C ASP A 212 7.09 6.92 -16.06
N ALA A 213 5.94 7.59 -16.24
CA ALA A 213 5.83 8.83 -17.00
C ALA A 213 6.42 8.76 -18.41
N ASP A 214 6.11 7.71 -19.14
CA ASP A 214 6.64 7.44 -20.48
C ASP A 214 5.53 7.40 -21.55
N VAL A 215 4.32 6.98 -21.17
CA VAL A 215 3.14 6.90 -22.04
C VAL A 215 1.87 7.33 -21.31
N VAL A 216 0.82 7.60 -22.07
CA VAL A 216 -0.56 7.63 -21.56
C VAL A 216 -1.22 6.29 -21.88
N VAL A 217 -1.75 5.59 -20.88
CA VAL A 217 -2.58 4.39 -21.11
C VAL A 217 -4.04 4.83 -21.22
N TRP A 218 -4.71 4.44 -22.30
CA TRP A 218 -6.10 4.79 -22.58
C TRP A 218 -7.02 3.61 -22.26
N HIS A 219 -8.07 3.89 -21.49
CA HIS A 219 -9.10 2.92 -21.14
C HIS A 219 -10.40 3.23 -21.86
N ASP A 220 -11.01 2.23 -22.50
CA ASP A 220 -12.40 2.27 -22.93
C ASP A 220 -13.32 2.03 -21.73
N LEU A 221 -14.08 3.04 -21.32
CA LEU A 221 -14.96 2.97 -20.16
C LEU A 221 -16.28 2.26 -20.45
N THR A 222 -16.55 1.95 -21.72
CA THR A 222 -17.71 1.17 -22.18
C THR A 222 -17.41 -0.32 -22.28
N ALA A 223 -16.13 -0.71 -22.24
CA ALA A 223 -15.73 -2.11 -22.26
C ALA A 223 -16.26 -2.88 -21.04
N GLY A 224 -16.81 -4.07 -21.28
CA GLY A 224 -17.31 -4.97 -20.25
C GLY A 224 -16.18 -5.59 -19.43
N LEU A 225 -15.82 -4.94 -18.32
CA LEU A 225 -14.68 -5.32 -17.47
C LEU A 225 -15.10 -5.79 -16.07
N TRP A 226 -16.33 -5.51 -15.65
CA TRP A 226 -16.78 -5.70 -14.27
C TRP A 226 -17.77 -6.85 -14.18
N PRO A 227 -17.68 -7.76 -13.20
CA PRO A 227 -18.70 -8.78 -13.00
C PRO A 227 -20.08 -8.15 -12.79
N ALA A 228 -21.09 -8.65 -13.50
CA ALA A 228 -22.49 -8.33 -13.22
C ALA A 228 -23.06 -9.30 -12.17
N ASP A 229 -24.19 -8.94 -11.54
CA ASP A 229 -24.93 -9.89 -10.72
C ASP A 229 -25.53 -10.97 -11.65
N GLY A 230 -25.05 -12.22 -11.54
CA GLY A 230 -25.43 -13.32 -12.44
C GLY A 230 -24.44 -13.56 -13.57
N GLU A 231 -24.92 -14.00 -14.74
CA GLU A 231 -24.09 -14.21 -15.94
C GLU A 231 -23.98 -12.92 -16.75
N GLY A 232 -22.82 -12.27 -16.73
CA GLY A 232 -22.55 -11.10 -17.58
C GLY A 232 -21.42 -10.20 -17.10
N VAL A 233 -21.09 -9.20 -17.92
CA VAL A 233 -20.13 -8.13 -17.59
C VAL A 233 -20.77 -6.76 -17.74
N ARG A 234 -20.42 -5.85 -16.85
CA ARG A 234 -20.77 -4.42 -16.87
C ARG A 234 -19.60 -3.61 -17.42
N SER A 235 -19.93 -2.53 -18.10
CA SER A 235 -18.98 -1.46 -18.41
C SER A 235 -18.53 -0.73 -17.14
N THR A 236 -17.42 0.01 -17.24
CA THR A 236 -16.94 0.84 -16.12
C THR A 236 -17.95 1.93 -15.77
N LEU A 237 -18.62 2.53 -16.76
CA LEU A 237 -19.65 3.55 -16.52
C LEU A 237 -20.89 2.98 -15.82
N GLU A 238 -21.34 1.77 -16.18
CA GLU A 238 -22.46 1.12 -15.50
C GLU A 238 -22.11 0.75 -14.06
N GLU A 239 -20.93 0.17 -13.84
CA GLU A 239 -20.45 -0.15 -12.49
C GLU A 239 -20.31 1.12 -11.63
N TYR A 240 -19.78 2.19 -12.21
CA TYR A 240 -19.67 3.49 -11.56
C TYR A 240 -21.04 3.98 -11.09
N ARG A 241 -22.06 3.97 -11.96
CA ARG A 241 -23.40 4.48 -11.61
C ARG A 241 -24.03 3.70 -10.46
N VAL A 242 -23.91 2.37 -10.47
CA VAL A 242 -24.40 1.50 -9.39
C VAL A 242 -23.70 1.84 -8.07
N ARG A 243 -22.36 1.91 -8.07
CA ARG A 243 -21.59 2.25 -6.86
C ARG A 243 -21.89 3.65 -6.36
N PHE A 244 -21.96 4.63 -7.25
CA PHE A 244 -22.19 6.02 -6.88
C PHE A 244 -23.57 6.20 -6.25
N ALA A 245 -24.61 5.60 -6.85
CA ALA A 245 -25.96 5.61 -6.27
C ALA A 245 -25.99 4.97 -4.87
N ASP A 246 -25.32 3.83 -4.67
CA ASP A 246 -25.20 3.21 -3.33
C ASP A 246 -24.47 4.13 -2.35
N ARG A 247 -23.35 4.75 -2.74
CA ARG A 247 -22.59 5.63 -1.83
C ARG A 247 -23.38 6.89 -1.45
N ILE A 248 -24.11 7.48 -2.38
CA ILE A 248 -25.03 8.60 -2.10
C ILE A 248 -26.11 8.14 -1.11
N ALA A 249 -26.75 6.99 -1.34
CA ALA A 249 -27.78 6.47 -0.43
C ALA A 249 -27.24 6.24 0.99
N VAL A 250 -26.04 5.66 1.12
CA VAL A 250 -25.38 5.43 2.41
C VAL A 250 -25.10 6.75 3.14
N ALA A 251 -24.56 7.74 2.44
CA ALA A 251 -24.25 9.06 2.98
C ALA A 251 -25.51 9.85 3.36
N GLU A 252 -26.57 9.80 2.54
CA GLU A 252 -27.85 10.45 2.84
C GLU A 252 -28.55 9.80 4.03
N ALA A 253 -28.53 8.46 4.14
CA ALA A 253 -29.06 7.76 5.30
C ALA A 253 -28.33 8.19 6.59
N ALA A 254 -27.01 8.30 6.55
CA ALA A 254 -26.21 8.79 7.68
C ALA A 254 -26.56 10.25 8.04
N ARG A 255 -26.57 11.13 7.04
CA ARG A 255 -26.83 12.57 7.20
C ARG A 255 -28.22 12.85 7.80
N THR A 256 -29.20 12.04 7.44
CA THR A 256 -30.61 12.19 7.88
C THR A 256 -30.94 11.40 9.15
N GLY A 257 -30.02 10.60 9.68
CA GLY A 257 -30.26 9.74 10.83
C GLY A 257 -31.19 8.55 10.55
N ALA A 258 -31.35 8.18 9.27
CA ALA A 258 -32.09 6.98 8.88
C ALA A 258 -31.31 5.71 9.30
N PRO A 259 -31.96 4.52 9.31
CA PRO A 259 -31.28 3.27 9.62
C PRO A 259 -30.00 3.09 8.77
N PRO A 260 -28.87 2.67 9.38
CA PRO A 260 -27.60 2.60 8.67
C PRO A 260 -27.66 1.54 7.55
N LEU A 261 -27.41 1.96 6.32
CA LEU A 261 -27.31 1.07 5.15
C LEU A 261 -25.96 0.33 5.07
N ALA A 262 -25.02 0.69 5.96
CA ALA A 262 -23.71 0.09 6.06
C ALA A 262 -23.33 -0.10 7.53
N LEU A 263 -23.12 -1.37 7.90
CA LEU A 263 -22.64 -1.79 9.21
C LEU A 263 -21.13 -2.07 9.15
N PRO A 264 -20.42 -2.07 10.30
CA PRO A 264 -19.03 -2.47 10.36
C PRO A 264 -18.83 -3.90 9.83
N SER A 265 -17.76 -4.08 9.06
CA SER A 265 -17.22 -5.39 8.70
C SER A 265 -15.74 -5.18 8.42
N ARG A 266 -14.87 -5.98 9.03
CA ARG A 266 -13.43 -5.82 8.87
C ARG A 266 -13.02 -6.15 7.42
N ILE A 267 -12.32 -5.21 6.80
CA ILE A 267 -11.76 -5.32 5.45
C ILE A 267 -10.32 -4.81 5.44
N THR A 268 -9.61 -4.97 4.32
CA THR A 268 -8.21 -4.55 4.20
C THR A 268 -8.00 -3.04 4.42
N GLU A 269 -8.94 -2.20 3.97
CA GLU A 269 -8.87 -0.74 4.18
C GLU A 269 -8.84 -0.34 5.67
N CYS A 270 -9.42 -1.16 6.56
CA CYS A 270 -9.51 -0.86 7.99
C CYS A 270 -8.16 -0.55 8.63
N ARG A 271 -7.05 -1.13 8.13
CA ARG A 271 -5.70 -0.88 8.65
C ARG A 271 -5.30 0.60 8.65
N ARG A 272 -5.84 1.39 7.72
CA ARG A 272 -5.53 2.83 7.57
C ARG A 272 -6.78 3.70 7.68
N CYS A 273 -7.89 3.13 8.16
CA CYS A 273 -9.14 3.86 8.28
C CYS A 273 -9.14 4.69 9.59
N PRO A 274 -9.42 6.01 9.54
CA PRO A 274 -9.48 6.82 10.76
C PRO A 274 -10.58 6.31 11.71
N TRP A 275 -11.64 5.71 11.19
CA TRP A 275 -12.75 5.17 11.98
C TRP A 275 -12.52 3.76 12.53
N TRP A 276 -11.33 3.18 12.34
CA TRP A 276 -11.05 1.83 12.83
C TRP A 276 -11.32 1.66 14.34
N PRO A 277 -10.93 2.57 15.25
CA PRO A 277 -11.18 2.38 16.68
C PRO A 277 -12.67 2.20 17.02
N ARG A 278 -13.56 2.95 16.34
CA ARG A 278 -15.01 2.80 16.51
C ARG A 278 -15.52 1.49 15.91
N CYS A 279 -15.16 1.19 14.67
CA CYS A 279 -15.58 -0.06 14.02
C CYS A 279 -15.07 -1.30 14.76
N GLU A 280 -13.83 -1.28 15.25
CA GLU A 280 -13.25 -2.38 16.01
C GLU A 280 -14.01 -2.62 17.32
N ALA A 281 -14.33 -1.55 18.06
CA ALA A 281 -15.12 -1.67 19.27
C ALA A 281 -16.51 -2.28 19.00
N GLU A 282 -17.20 -1.82 17.95
CA GLU A 282 -18.50 -2.37 17.52
C GLU A 282 -18.39 -3.86 17.14
N LEU A 283 -17.36 -4.24 16.36
CA LEU A 283 -17.14 -5.62 15.93
C LEU A 283 -16.77 -6.55 17.09
N VAL A 284 -15.92 -6.09 18.02
CA VAL A 284 -15.53 -6.87 19.21
C VAL A 284 -16.72 -7.08 20.13
N ALA A 285 -17.54 -6.06 20.35
CA ALA A 285 -18.74 -6.18 21.18
C ALA A 285 -19.77 -7.15 20.58
N ALA A 286 -19.87 -7.21 19.25
CA ALA A 286 -20.76 -8.13 18.53
C ALA A 286 -20.18 -9.54 18.32
N ASP A 287 -18.93 -9.79 18.74
CA ASP A 287 -18.17 -10.98 18.40
C ASP A 287 -18.20 -11.30 16.89
N ASP A 288 -18.15 -10.27 16.03
CA ASP A 288 -18.43 -10.44 14.60
C ASP A 288 -17.35 -11.27 13.88
N VAL A 289 -17.79 -12.21 13.03
CA VAL A 289 -16.94 -13.15 12.30
C VAL A 289 -15.84 -12.47 11.47
N SER A 290 -16.06 -11.22 11.05
CA SER A 290 -15.08 -10.48 10.26
C SER A 290 -13.78 -10.16 10.99
N LEU A 291 -13.78 -10.24 12.33
CA LEU A 291 -12.56 -10.15 13.13
C LEU A 291 -11.54 -11.22 12.72
N ILE A 292 -12.01 -12.39 12.27
CA ILE A 292 -11.22 -13.51 11.76
C ILE A 292 -11.22 -13.52 10.22
N ALA A 293 -12.39 -13.65 9.60
CA ALA A 293 -12.57 -13.80 8.16
C ALA A 293 -12.89 -12.47 7.48
N ARG A 294 -11.96 -11.84 6.76
CA ARG A 294 -12.15 -10.47 6.25
C ARG A 294 -12.90 -10.42 4.91
N GLY A 295 -13.57 -9.30 4.64
CA GLY A 295 -14.11 -9.00 3.31
C GLY A 295 -15.17 -9.98 2.83
N GLU A 296 -15.02 -10.46 1.60
CA GLU A 296 -15.96 -11.37 0.95
C GLU A 296 -16.17 -12.69 1.72
N VAL A 297 -15.12 -13.19 2.37
CA VAL A 297 -15.21 -14.40 3.20
C VAL A 297 -16.18 -14.19 4.37
N ALA A 298 -16.18 -13.01 5.00
CA ALA A 298 -17.16 -12.66 6.04
C ALA A 298 -18.59 -12.70 5.48
N THR A 299 -18.79 -12.14 4.28
CA THR A 299 -20.10 -12.10 3.62
C THR A 299 -20.59 -13.51 3.30
N MET A 300 -19.73 -14.38 2.78
CA MET A 300 -20.06 -15.77 2.49
C MET A 300 -20.43 -16.55 3.75
N LEU A 301 -19.65 -16.41 4.84
CA LEU A 301 -19.95 -17.04 6.13
C LEU A 301 -21.29 -16.57 6.70
N ARG A 302 -21.59 -15.28 6.64
CA ARG A 302 -22.91 -14.76 7.05
C ARG A 302 -24.05 -15.32 6.20
N GLY A 303 -23.80 -15.58 4.91
CA GLY A 303 -24.77 -16.20 4.00
C GLY A 303 -25.16 -17.64 4.37
N ILE A 304 -24.40 -18.29 5.26
CA ILE A 304 -24.66 -19.62 5.80
C ILE A 304 -24.91 -19.57 7.32
N ASP A 305 -25.35 -18.42 7.83
CA ASP A 305 -25.66 -18.14 9.24
C ASP A 305 -24.47 -18.22 10.22
N VAL A 306 -23.23 -18.20 9.72
CA VAL A 306 -22.01 -18.09 10.54
C VAL A 306 -21.67 -16.60 10.69
N THR A 307 -22.19 -15.98 11.75
CA THR A 307 -22.13 -14.52 11.93
C THR A 307 -21.13 -14.07 12.99
N THR A 308 -20.80 -14.94 13.94
CA THR A 308 -19.89 -14.65 15.06
C THR A 308 -18.60 -15.46 15.01
N VAL A 309 -17.60 -15.05 15.78
CA VAL A 309 -16.38 -15.84 16.03
C VAL A 309 -16.74 -17.12 16.77
N ALA A 310 -17.71 -17.08 17.68
CA ALA A 310 -18.23 -18.27 18.35
C ALA A 310 -18.83 -19.29 17.38
N ASP A 311 -19.65 -18.86 16.42
CA ASP A 311 -20.22 -19.73 15.39
C ASP A 311 -19.12 -20.41 14.58
N LEU A 312 -18.13 -19.63 14.11
CA LEU A 312 -17.01 -20.14 13.33
C LEU A 312 -16.14 -21.13 14.14
N ALA A 313 -15.89 -20.84 15.41
CA ALA A 313 -15.10 -21.71 16.29
C ALA A 313 -15.77 -23.06 16.57
N ALA A 314 -17.10 -23.12 16.51
CA ALA A 314 -17.89 -24.34 16.75
C ALA A 314 -17.95 -25.28 15.55
N LEU A 315 -17.52 -24.84 14.36
CA LEU A 315 -17.50 -25.69 13.17
C LEU A 315 -16.42 -26.78 13.26
N ASP A 316 -16.68 -27.88 12.56
CA ASP A 316 -15.71 -28.96 12.36
C ASP A 316 -14.77 -28.59 11.19
N PRO A 317 -13.46 -28.36 11.43
CA PRO A 317 -12.53 -27.98 10.38
C PRO A 317 -12.32 -29.07 9.33
N ALA A 318 -12.72 -30.33 9.60
CA ALA A 318 -12.63 -31.44 8.66
C ALA A 318 -13.89 -31.58 7.78
N GLN A 319 -14.96 -30.82 8.05
CA GLN A 319 -16.19 -30.87 7.26
C GLN A 319 -16.23 -29.73 6.24
N PRO A 320 -16.63 -30.02 4.99
CA PRO A 320 -16.78 -28.99 3.99
C PRO A 320 -17.93 -28.05 4.36
N VAL A 321 -17.73 -26.75 4.12
CA VAL A 321 -18.77 -25.72 4.23
C VAL A 321 -19.30 -25.34 2.85
N PRO A 322 -20.57 -24.93 2.73
CA PRO A 322 -21.18 -24.58 1.44
C PRO A 322 -20.76 -23.17 0.96
N ILE A 323 -19.46 -22.88 1.02
CA ILE A 323 -18.83 -21.67 0.50
C ILE A 323 -17.56 -22.05 -0.26
N PRO A 324 -17.19 -21.32 -1.33
CA PRO A 324 -16.04 -21.66 -2.19
C PRO A 324 -14.71 -21.28 -1.52
N LEU A 325 -14.37 -21.95 -0.42
CA LEU A 325 -13.09 -21.82 0.27
C LEU A 325 -12.29 -23.12 0.17
N PRO A 326 -10.97 -23.05 -0.11
CA PRO A 326 -10.10 -24.22 0.03
C PRO A 326 -10.14 -24.78 1.47
N GLU A 327 -10.18 -26.10 1.62
CA GLU A 327 -10.25 -26.76 2.93
C GLU A 327 -9.16 -26.29 3.92
N PRO A 328 -7.87 -26.12 3.54
CA PRO A 328 -6.85 -25.63 4.47
C PRO A 328 -7.15 -24.22 5.01
N VAL A 329 -7.69 -23.35 4.15
CA VAL A 329 -8.06 -21.98 4.54
C VAL A 329 -9.24 -22.00 5.51
N PHE A 330 -10.21 -22.89 5.30
CA PHE A 330 -11.33 -23.03 6.22
C PHE A 330 -10.87 -23.55 7.60
N ALA A 331 -10.05 -24.61 7.64
CA ALA A 331 -9.48 -25.14 8.87
C ALA A 331 -8.68 -24.07 9.65
N ASP A 332 -7.89 -23.25 8.94
CA ASP A 332 -7.17 -22.12 9.54
C ASP A 332 -8.12 -21.09 10.18
N LEU A 333 -9.24 -20.75 9.52
CA LEU A 333 -10.22 -19.80 10.04
C LEU A 333 -10.87 -20.32 11.33
N VAL A 334 -11.21 -21.61 11.38
CA VAL A 334 -11.72 -22.25 12.60
C VAL A 334 -10.66 -22.22 13.71
N GLY A 335 -9.41 -22.59 13.40
CA GLY A 335 -8.30 -22.55 14.36
C GLY A 335 -8.01 -21.15 14.89
N LEU A 336 -8.04 -20.13 14.03
CA LEU A 336 -7.90 -18.72 14.41
C LEU A 336 -9.06 -18.24 15.30
N ALA A 337 -10.29 -18.68 15.02
CA ALA A 337 -11.45 -18.37 15.85
C ALA A 337 -11.31 -18.97 17.25
N ARG A 338 -10.91 -20.24 17.36
CA ARG A 338 -10.64 -20.91 18.65
C ARG A 338 -9.49 -20.26 19.41
N ALA A 339 -8.37 -19.99 18.74
CA ALA A 339 -7.23 -19.27 19.32
C ALA A 339 -7.64 -17.91 19.89
N ARG A 340 -8.43 -17.13 19.14
CA ARG A 340 -8.95 -15.83 19.60
C ARG A 340 -9.82 -15.98 20.85
N ARG A 341 -10.71 -16.97 20.89
CA ARG A 341 -11.59 -17.21 22.06
C ARG A 341 -10.81 -17.65 23.29
N SER A 342 -9.70 -18.34 23.10
CA SER A 342 -8.77 -18.73 24.17
C SER A 342 -7.78 -17.62 24.57
N GLY A 343 -7.88 -16.42 23.98
CA GLY A 343 -6.96 -15.31 24.26
C GLY A 343 -5.55 -15.51 23.73
N LEU A 344 -5.36 -16.44 22.79
CA LEU A 344 -4.06 -16.79 22.21
C LEU A 344 -3.79 -15.92 20.97
N SER A 345 -2.62 -15.28 20.93
CA SER A 345 -2.16 -14.49 19.79
C SER A 345 -1.61 -15.35 18.65
N VAL A 346 -0.98 -16.48 19.01
CA VAL A 346 -0.33 -17.43 18.12
C VAL A 346 -0.64 -18.84 18.60
N VAL A 347 -0.93 -19.75 17.66
CA VAL A 347 -1.04 -21.18 17.89
C VAL A 347 -0.26 -21.93 16.82
N ARG A 348 0.28 -23.10 17.16
CA ARG A 348 0.93 -23.97 16.18
C ARG A 348 -0.13 -24.54 15.23
N ARG A 349 0.14 -24.49 13.93
CA ARG A 349 -0.64 -25.21 12.91
C ARG A 349 -0.28 -26.70 12.91
N VAL A 350 0.99 -27.03 13.20
CA VAL A 350 1.53 -28.39 13.13
C VAL A 350 2.22 -28.81 14.44
N PRO A 351 2.34 -30.12 14.72
CA PRO A 351 2.96 -30.59 15.96
C PRO A 351 4.45 -30.23 16.08
N ARG A 352 5.18 -30.13 14.96
CA ARG A 352 6.61 -29.87 14.94
C ARG A 352 6.93 -28.68 14.04
N VAL A 353 7.64 -27.71 14.59
CA VAL A 353 8.14 -26.53 13.87
C VAL A 353 9.56 -26.82 13.44
N GLU A 354 9.87 -26.62 12.16
CA GLU A 354 11.23 -26.76 11.64
C GLU A 354 11.68 -25.43 11.01
N VAL A 355 12.88 -24.99 11.38
CA VAL A 355 13.53 -23.81 10.80
C VAL A 355 14.89 -24.26 10.30
N PRO A 356 15.25 -23.99 9.03
CA PRO A 356 16.61 -24.24 8.56
C PRO A 356 17.63 -23.57 9.48
N ARG A 357 18.70 -24.28 9.85
CA ARG A 357 19.79 -23.78 10.70
C ARG A 357 21.14 -24.10 10.06
N ALA A 358 22.14 -23.31 10.39
CA ALA A 358 23.49 -23.46 9.84
C ALA A 358 24.59 -23.18 10.89
N ASP A 359 25.82 -23.59 10.57
CA ASP A 359 27.00 -23.31 11.40
C ASP A 359 27.37 -21.81 11.38
N VAL A 360 27.07 -21.14 10.27
CA VAL A 360 27.26 -19.70 10.03
C VAL A 360 25.94 -19.10 9.56
N GLU A 361 25.44 -18.11 10.29
CA GLU A 361 24.09 -17.57 10.11
C GLU A 361 24.10 -16.04 10.03
N ILE A 362 23.41 -15.46 9.04
CA ILE A 362 23.26 -14.01 8.90
C ILE A 362 21.79 -13.62 8.84
N ASP A 363 21.30 -12.84 9.80
CA ASP A 363 19.99 -12.17 9.68
C ASP A 363 20.19 -10.82 8.95
N VAL A 364 19.40 -10.56 7.92
CA VAL A 364 19.51 -9.40 7.03
C VAL A 364 18.19 -8.62 7.05
N ASP A 365 18.30 -7.30 7.16
CA ASP A 365 17.18 -6.36 7.03
C ASP A 365 17.64 -5.12 6.26
N MET A 366 16.71 -4.40 5.63
CA MET A 366 17.05 -3.23 4.83
C MET A 366 16.05 -2.09 5.03
N GLU A 367 16.56 -0.86 4.96
CA GLU A 367 15.73 0.34 4.99
C GLU A 367 15.78 1.06 3.64
N SER A 368 14.61 1.51 3.19
CA SER A 368 14.46 2.24 1.93
C SER A 368 13.64 3.52 2.09
N PHE A 369 13.91 4.48 1.21
CA PHE A 369 13.15 5.72 1.15
C PHE A 369 12.21 5.72 -0.07
N GLY A 370 11.00 5.21 0.14
CA GLY A 370 10.00 5.08 -0.92
C GLY A 370 10.51 4.22 -2.08
N GLU A 371 10.53 4.78 -3.29
CA GLU A 371 11.13 4.15 -4.49
C GLU A 371 12.48 4.80 -4.85
N SER A 372 13.02 5.70 -4.01
CA SER A 372 14.25 6.45 -4.31
C SER A 372 15.54 5.65 -4.08
N GLY A 373 15.49 4.58 -3.27
CA GLY A 373 16.65 3.71 -3.02
C GLY A 373 16.63 3.01 -1.66
N ALA A 374 17.55 2.08 -1.50
CA ALA A 374 17.92 1.42 -0.24
C ALA A 374 19.04 2.22 0.44
N TYR A 375 18.80 2.85 1.59
CA TYR A 375 19.86 3.65 2.24
C TYR A 375 20.66 2.88 3.29
N LEU A 376 20.14 1.76 3.79
CA LEU A 376 20.79 0.96 4.83
C LEU A 376 20.52 -0.53 4.59
N TRP A 377 21.59 -1.32 4.59
CA TRP A 377 21.54 -2.78 4.74
C TRP A 377 22.16 -3.15 6.09
N GLY A 378 21.39 -3.82 6.93
CA GLY A 378 21.80 -4.34 8.23
C GLY A 378 22.01 -5.83 8.20
N THR A 379 23.02 -6.29 8.91
CA THR A 379 23.31 -7.72 9.04
C THR A 379 23.65 -8.05 10.48
N LEU A 380 23.15 -9.17 11.00
CA LEU A 380 23.56 -9.75 12.27
C LEU A 380 24.20 -11.12 12.01
N LEU A 381 25.53 -11.18 12.12
CA LEU A 381 26.29 -12.41 11.99
C LEU A 381 26.28 -13.19 13.32
N THR A 382 25.90 -14.45 13.26
CA THR A 382 25.98 -15.41 14.36
C THR A 382 26.69 -16.68 13.91
N LEU A 383 27.41 -17.33 14.84
CA LEU A 383 28.22 -18.51 14.57
C LEU A 383 27.82 -19.67 15.51
N PRO A 384 26.63 -20.28 15.35
CA PRO A 384 26.20 -21.40 16.20
C PRO A 384 27.16 -22.60 16.15
N GLY A 385 27.85 -22.80 15.02
CA GLY A 385 28.88 -23.83 14.85
C GLY A 385 30.21 -23.52 15.53
N GLY A 386 30.28 -22.40 16.27
CA GLY A 386 31.47 -21.93 16.99
C GLY A 386 32.37 -21.03 16.13
N VAL A 387 33.13 -20.18 16.82
CA VAL A 387 34.10 -19.26 16.20
C VAL A 387 35.37 -20.02 15.80
N ARG A 388 35.84 -19.80 14.58
CA ARG A 388 37.07 -20.37 14.00
C ARG A 388 38.04 -19.26 13.58
N PRO A 389 39.36 -19.54 13.51
CA PRO A 389 40.33 -18.57 12.99
C PRO A 389 39.99 -18.14 11.56
N GLY A 390 39.99 -16.83 11.32
CA GLY A 390 39.63 -16.24 10.03
C GLY A 390 38.15 -15.87 9.91
N ASP A 391 37.32 -16.19 10.90
CA ASP A 391 35.93 -15.73 10.95
C ASP A 391 35.85 -14.22 11.13
N GLU A 392 34.86 -13.63 10.45
CA GLU A 392 34.36 -12.30 10.79
C GLU A 392 33.81 -12.31 12.22
N ALA A 393 33.98 -11.19 12.94
CA ALA A 393 33.47 -11.07 14.30
C ALA A 393 31.93 -11.14 14.29
N PRO A 394 31.31 -11.98 15.13
CA PRO A 394 29.86 -12.02 15.22
C PRO A 394 29.31 -10.70 15.77
N GLY A 395 28.11 -10.33 15.34
CA GLY A 395 27.47 -9.08 15.74
C GLY A 395 26.82 -8.35 14.58
N TYR A 396 26.26 -7.19 14.92
CA TYR A 396 25.59 -6.32 13.95
C TYR A 396 26.59 -5.49 13.14
N ARG A 397 26.35 -5.41 11.84
CA ARG A 397 27.08 -4.57 10.89
C ARG A 397 26.09 -3.89 9.96
N ALA A 398 26.31 -2.59 9.76
CA ALA A 398 25.50 -1.74 8.89
C ALA A 398 26.30 -1.25 7.69
N PHE A 399 25.66 -1.22 6.52
CA PHE A 399 26.17 -0.64 5.29
C PHE A 399 25.21 0.46 4.86
N VAL A 400 25.64 1.71 5.01
CA VAL A 400 24.75 2.87 4.95
C VAL A 400 25.28 3.95 4.01
N THR A 401 24.34 4.62 3.34
CA THR A 401 24.56 5.93 2.74
C THR A 401 23.77 6.99 3.52
N TRP A 402 24.45 8.09 3.86
CA TRP A 402 23.82 9.25 4.50
C TRP A 402 23.63 10.41 3.53
N ASP A 403 23.90 10.18 2.25
CA ASP A 403 23.53 11.10 1.19
C ASP A 403 22.02 11.00 0.93
N PRO A 404 21.33 12.14 0.78
CA PRO A 404 19.94 12.20 0.33
C PRO A 404 19.66 11.30 -0.89
N LEU A 405 18.78 10.31 -0.74
CA LEU A 405 18.32 9.50 -1.87
C LEU A 405 17.41 10.29 -2.83
N PRO A 406 17.48 10.04 -4.15
CA PRO A 406 18.37 9.08 -4.81
C PRO A 406 19.82 9.60 -4.91
N THR A 407 20.81 8.74 -4.63
CA THR A 407 22.24 9.11 -4.69
C THR A 407 23.08 8.02 -5.38
N PRO A 408 24.15 8.38 -6.12
CA PRO A 408 25.17 7.43 -6.57
C PRO A 408 25.90 6.66 -5.46
N ASP A 409 25.97 7.19 -4.23
CA ASP A 409 26.67 6.55 -3.10
C ASP A 409 25.97 5.26 -2.63
N GLU A 410 24.67 5.10 -2.94
CA GLU A 410 23.92 3.85 -2.74
C GLU A 410 24.64 2.65 -3.37
N ALA A 411 25.32 2.84 -4.51
CA ALA A 411 26.10 1.80 -5.16
C ALA A 411 27.27 1.31 -4.28
N ARG A 412 27.96 2.24 -3.59
CA ARG A 412 29.08 1.89 -2.71
C ARG A 412 28.57 1.08 -1.53
N SER A 413 27.53 1.57 -0.84
CA SER A 413 26.97 0.87 0.32
C SER A 413 26.45 -0.53 -0.04
N PHE A 414 25.77 -0.68 -1.18
CA PHE A 414 25.30 -1.99 -1.65
C PHE A 414 26.45 -2.93 -2.03
N ALA A 415 27.48 -2.42 -2.74
CA ALA A 415 28.65 -3.22 -3.10
C ALA A 415 29.42 -3.71 -1.87
N GLU A 416 29.62 -2.85 -0.86
CA GLU A 416 30.27 -3.23 0.41
C GLU A 416 29.48 -4.32 1.15
N PHE A 417 28.15 -4.17 1.23
CA PHE A 417 27.26 -5.20 1.79
C PHE A 417 27.40 -6.53 1.06
N TRP A 418 27.26 -6.51 -0.27
CA TRP A 418 27.27 -7.71 -1.09
C TRP A 418 28.60 -8.46 -1.02
N GLN A 419 29.73 -7.72 -1.11
CA GLN A 419 31.06 -8.31 -1.02
C GLN A 419 31.34 -8.93 0.35
N TRP A 420 30.96 -8.24 1.43
CA TRP A 420 31.12 -8.78 2.78
C TRP A 420 30.24 -10.04 2.97
N PHE A 421 28.97 -9.97 2.59
CA PHE A 421 28.02 -11.07 2.73
C PHE A 421 28.47 -12.32 1.97
N THR A 422 28.81 -12.17 0.69
CA THR A 422 29.31 -13.28 -0.13
C THR A 422 30.68 -13.78 0.34
N GLY A 423 31.51 -12.90 0.90
CA GLY A 423 32.77 -13.28 1.54
C GLY A 423 32.57 -14.20 2.75
N VAL A 424 31.62 -13.89 3.63
CA VAL A 424 31.27 -14.75 4.77
C VAL A 424 30.75 -16.11 4.29
N ARG A 425 29.86 -16.11 3.30
CA ARG A 425 29.35 -17.35 2.69
C ARG A 425 30.47 -18.21 2.10
N ALA A 426 31.36 -17.62 1.31
CA ALA A 426 32.49 -18.32 0.71
C ALA A 426 33.46 -18.86 1.76
N HIS A 427 33.67 -18.13 2.86
CA HIS A 427 34.50 -18.61 3.97
C HIS A 427 33.86 -19.79 4.72
N ALA A 428 32.55 -19.78 4.93
CA ALA A 428 31.82 -20.91 5.50
C ALA A 428 32.02 -22.17 4.64
N GLU A 429 31.82 -22.05 3.32
CA GLU A 429 32.04 -23.14 2.36
C GLU A 429 33.49 -23.64 2.38
N ALA A 430 34.46 -22.73 2.31
CA ALA A 430 35.89 -23.06 2.34
C ALA A 430 36.33 -23.78 3.64
N THR A 431 35.59 -23.59 4.73
CA THR A 431 35.84 -24.24 6.02
C THR A 431 34.92 -25.45 6.28
N GLY A 432 34.17 -25.89 5.27
CA GLY A 432 33.26 -27.05 5.33
C GLY A 432 32.08 -26.84 6.28
N ARG A 433 31.71 -25.58 6.54
CA ARG A 433 30.57 -25.20 7.39
C ARG A 433 29.34 -24.92 6.53
N THR A 434 28.18 -25.28 7.06
CA THR A 434 26.90 -24.88 6.48
C THR A 434 26.67 -23.38 6.64
N PHE A 435 25.94 -22.77 5.70
CA PHE A 435 25.61 -21.35 5.69
C PHE A 435 24.11 -21.16 5.48
N ALA A 436 23.52 -20.23 6.23
CA ALA A 436 22.16 -19.75 6.01
C ALA A 436 22.08 -18.24 6.25
N ALA A 437 21.25 -17.57 5.47
CA ALA A 437 20.92 -16.18 5.64
C ALA A 437 19.39 -16.03 5.70
N TYR A 438 18.92 -15.12 6.54
CA TYR A 438 17.51 -14.96 6.86
C TYR A 438 17.10 -13.52 6.58
N CYS A 439 15.91 -13.32 6.03
CA CYS A 439 15.18 -12.05 6.13
C CYS A 439 13.84 -12.31 6.78
N TYR A 440 13.19 -11.26 7.28
CA TYR A 440 11.83 -11.45 7.79
C TYR A 440 10.84 -11.69 6.66
N ASN A 441 10.92 -10.94 5.56
CA ASN A 441 10.03 -11.13 4.41
C ASN A 441 10.77 -10.83 3.12
N GLU A 442 11.05 -11.85 2.32
CA GLU A 442 11.95 -11.69 1.18
C GLU A 442 11.48 -10.73 0.08
N GLN A 443 10.19 -10.35 0.04
CA GLN A 443 9.65 -9.57 -1.08
C GLN A 443 10.30 -8.20 -1.22
N ALA A 444 10.53 -7.49 -0.12
CA ALA A 444 11.13 -6.15 -0.17
C ALA A 444 12.64 -6.24 -0.39
N GLU A 445 13.30 -7.19 0.27
CA GLU A 445 14.72 -7.47 0.23
C GLU A 445 15.13 -7.92 -1.18
N ASN A 446 14.46 -8.95 -1.73
CA ASN A 446 14.70 -9.43 -3.10
C ASN A 446 14.46 -8.32 -4.13
N ARG A 447 13.43 -7.49 -3.94
CA ARG A 447 13.18 -6.33 -4.81
C ARG A 447 14.38 -5.40 -4.83
N TRP A 448 14.91 -5.03 -3.66
CA TRP A 448 16.02 -4.09 -3.57
C TRP A 448 17.37 -4.70 -3.95
N LEU A 449 17.63 -5.97 -3.65
CA LEU A 449 18.80 -6.69 -4.15
C LEU A 449 18.86 -6.61 -5.69
N LEU A 450 17.74 -6.90 -6.36
CA LEU A 450 17.63 -6.86 -7.82
C LEU A 450 17.66 -5.43 -8.38
N ASP A 451 16.98 -4.49 -7.72
CA ASP A 451 16.93 -3.09 -8.17
C ASP A 451 18.31 -2.42 -8.06
N SER A 452 19.03 -2.62 -6.96
CA SER A 452 20.39 -2.10 -6.80
C SER A 452 21.36 -2.72 -7.82
N ALA A 453 21.28 -4.03 -8.09
CA ALA A 453 22.07 -4.68 -9.14
C ALA A 453 21.79 -4.11 -10.55
N ARG A 454 20.52 -3.83 -10.86
CA ARG A 454 20.11 -3.23 -12.16
C ARG A 454 20.54 -1.77 -12.28
N ARG A 455 20.25 -0.95 -11.26
CA ARG A 455 20.50 0.50 -11.27
C ARG A 455 21.98 0.85 -11.30
N PHE A 456 22.81 0.00 -10.69
CA PHE A 456 24.24 0.25 -10.54
C PHE A 456 25.12 -0.72 -11.35
N ALA A 457 24.54 -1.42 -12.32
CA ALA A 457 25.24 -2.36 -13.19
C ALA A 457 26.54 -1.77 -13.77
N GLY A 458 27.63 -2.54 -13.66
CA GLY A 458 28.95 -2.15 -14.15
C GLY A 458 29.78 -1.26 -13.20
N ARG A 459 29.24 -0.85 -12.05
CA ARG A 459 30.03 -0.18 -11.01
C ARG A 459 30.87 -1.18 -10.20
N PRO A 460 32.02 -0.76 -9.64
CA PRO A 460 32.89 -1.64 -8.87
C PRO A 460 32.15 -2.34 -7.72
N GLY A 461 32.28 -3.67 -7.64
CA GLY A 461 31.73 -4.49 -6.56
C GLY A 461 30.23 -4.77 -6.63
N ILE A 462 29.50 -4.20 -7.60
CA ILE A 462 28.09 -4.51 -7.82
C ILE A 462 27.97 -5.88 -8.50
N PRO A 463 27.14 -6.81 -7.97
CA PRO A 463 26.87 -8.07 -8.64
C PRO A 463 26.08 -7.88 -9.93
N SER A 464 26.22 -8.84 -10.83
CA SER A 464 25.27 -9.01 -11.92
C SER A 464 23.89 -9.42 -11.41
N VAL A 465 22.85 -9.11 -12.18
CA VAL A 465 21.48 -9.54 -11.86
C VAL A 465 21.38 -11.06 -11.75
N ALA A 466 22.12 -11.79 -12.58
CA ALA A 466 22.14 -13.26 -12.56
C ALA A 466 22.75 -13.82 -11.26
N GLU A 467 23.78 -13.17 -10.70
CA GLU A 467 24.34 -13.58 -9.39
C GLU A 467 23.33 -13.36 -8.26
N VAL A 468 22.58 -12.25 -8.29
CA VAL A 468 21.51 -12.00 -7.32
C VAL A 468 20.37 -13.00 -7.49
N GLU A 469 19.93 -13.27 -8.71
CA GLU A 469 18.89 -14.27 -9.02
C GLU A 469 19.29 -15.67 -8.55
N ALA A 470 20.56 -16.05 -8.75
CA ALA A 470 21.09 -17.32 -8.26
C ALA A 470 21.09 -17.38 -6.73
N PHE A 471 21.43 -16.28 -6.05
CA PHE A 471 21.41 -16.21 -4.59
C PHE A 471 19.99 -16.31 -4.00
N ILE A 472 19.04 -15.53 -4.49
CA ILE A 472 17.66 -15.53 -3.95
C ILE A 472 16.93 -16.84 -4.23
N ALA A 473 17.36 -17.62 -5.22
CA ALA A 473 16.83 -18.95 -5.51
C ALA A 473 17.50 -20.07 -4.69
N ASP A 474 18.59 -19.75 -3.97
CA ASP A 474 19.34 -20.72 -3.17
C ASP A 474 18.61 -20.99 -1.84
N PRO A 475 18.40 -22.25 -1.42
CA PRO A 475 17.77 -22.59 -0.15
C PRO A 475 18.47 -22.03 1.09
N CYS A 476 19.71 -21.56 0.98
CA CYS A 476 20.39 -20.85 2.06
C CYS A 476 19.76 -19.48 2.37
N TRP A 477 18.97 -18.90 1.45
CA TRP A 477 18.20 -17.68 1.68
C TRP A 477 16.80 -18.03 2.19
N VAL A 478 16.54 -17.75 3.46
CA VAL A 478 15.35 -18.21 4.18
C VAL A 478 14.42 -17.05 4.47
N ASP A 479 13.20 -17.13 3.94
CA ASP A 479 12.10 -16.22 4.27
C ASP A 479 11.42 -16.65 5.59
N MET A 480 11.71 -15.95 6.68
CA MET A 480 11.12 -16.26 7.98
C MET A 480 9.61 -16.00 8.03
N TYR A 481 9.06 -15.12 7.19
CA TYR A 481 7.61 -14.92 7.08
C TYR A 481 6.94 -16.17 6.53
N ALA A 482 7.52 -16.77 5.48
CA ALA A 482 7.03 -18.03 4.93
C ALA A 482 7.09 -19.16 5.95
N VAL A 483 8.20 -19.28 6.70
CA VAL A 483 8.35 -20.26 7.78
C VAL A 483 7.28 -20.04 8.87
N VAL A 484 7.03 -18.80 9.30
CA VAL A 484 5.95 -18.49 10.25
C VAL A 484 4.56 -18.79 9.65
N ASP A 485 4.37 -18.49 8.37
CA ASP A 485 3.10 -18.71 7.66
C ASP A 485 2.75 -20.19 7.57
N GLU A 486 3.74 -21.03 7.35
CA GLU A 486 3.64 -22.49 7.27
C GLU A 486 3.27 -23.09 8.63
N TRP A 487 3.94 -22.67 9.70
CA TRP A 487 3.88 -23.35 10.99
C TRP A 487 2.90 -22.78 12.02
N PHE A 488 2.44 -21.54 11.86
CA PHE A 488 1.63 -20.87 12.88
C PHE A 488 0.36 -20.20 12.33
N LEU A 489 -0.70 -20.24 13.14
CA LEU A 489 -1.87 -19.38 12.99
C LEU A 489 -1.71 -18.17 13.91
N CYS A 490 -1.77 -16.97 13.33
CA CYS A 490 -1.53 -15.72 14.04
C CYS A 490 -2.79 -14.84 14.06
N ALA A 491 -3.50 -14.80 15.19
CA ALA A 491 -4.78 -14.10 15.32
C ALA A 491 -4.69 -12.58 15.10
N GLN A 492 -3.52 -12.00 15.34
CA GLN A 492 -3.27 -10.55 15.23
C GLN A 492 -2.40 -10.17 14.02
N GLY A 493 -2.18 -11.11 13.10
CA GLY A 493 -1.36 -10.94 11.90
C GLY A 493 0.07 -11.43 12.07
N LYS A 494 0.73 -11.67 10.93
CA LYS A 494 2.05 -12.31 10.82
C LYS A 494 3.18 -11.30 10.61
N GLY A 495 3.08 -10.09 11.14
CA GLY A 495 4.17 -9.10 11.03
C GLY A 495 5.23 -9.33 12.11
N LEU A 496 6.50 -9.00 11.86
CA LEU A 496 7.60 -9.26 12.81
C LEU A 496 7.30 -8.68 14.20
N LYS A 497 6.82 -7.43 14.25
CA LYS A 497 6.39 -6.75 15.48
C LYS A 497 5.20 -7.38 16.20
N ARG A 498 4.44 -8.26 15.55
CA ARG A 498 3.35 -9.03 16.16
C ARG A 498 3.84 -10.37 16.69
N ILE A 499 4.83 -10.98 16.05
CA ILE A 499 5.28 -12.34 16.35
C ILE A 499 6.52 -12.38 17.25
N ALA A 500 7.51 -11.51 17.04
CA ALA A 500 8.71 -11.49 17.87
C ALA A 500 8.46 -11.29 19.39
N PRO A 501 7.42 -10.55 19.84
CA PRO A 501 7.08 -10.51 21.27
C PRO A 501 6.72 -11.87 21.86
N VAL A 502 6.20 -12.81 21.06
CA VAL A 502 5.95 -14.20 21.50
C VAL A 502 7.26 -14.93 21.79
N ALA A 503 8.34 -14.55 21.08
CA ALA A 503 9.71 -15.00 21.35
C ALA A 503 10.41 -14.17 22.45
N GLY A 504 9.68 -13.31 23.19
CA GLY A 504 10.22 -12.49 24.27
C GLY A 504 11.02 -11.27 23.81
N PHE A 505 10.97 -10.89 22.53
CA PHE A 505 11.69 -9.73 22.01
C PHE A 505 10.92 -8.42 22.21
N SER A 506 11.64 -7.34 22.51
CA SER A 506 11.12 -5.98 22.58
C SER A 506 12.07 -5.00 21.90
N TRP A 507 11.53 -4.10 21.08
CA TRP A 507 12.28 -3.03 20.45
C TRP A 507 12.72 -1.98 21.48
N HIS A 508 13.86 -1.33 21.25
CA HIS A 508 14.34 -0.24 22.09
C HIS A 508 13.42 0.99 22.00
N ASP A 509 12.91 1.25 20.80
CA ASP A 509 12.06 2.40 20.52
C ASP A 509 10.58 1.99 20.41
N PRO A 510 9.69 2.48 21.28
CA PRO A 510 8.27 2.17 21.22
C PRO A 510 7.57 2.75 19.97
N GLU A 511 8.17 3.75 19.32
CA GLU A 511 7.71 4.34 18.07
C GLU A 511 8.33 3.66 16.82
N ALA A 512 9.12 2.60 16.99
CA ALA A 512 9.71 1.85 15.88
C ALA A 512 8.66 1.40 14.87
N GLY A 513 8.84 1.78 13.60
CA GLY A 513 7.95 1.42 12.49
C GLY A 513 8.47 1.97 11.17
N GLY A 514 8.31 1.20 10.08
CA GLY A 514 8.73 1.63 8.74
C GLY A 514 8.09 2.96 8.28
N GLU A 515 6.92 3.32 8.83
CA GLU A 515 6.30 4.63 8.56
C GLU A 515 7.01 5.79 9.28
N ASN A 516 7.53 5.55 10.50
CA ASN A 516 8.29 6.54 11.26
C ASN A 516 9.75 6.62 10.80
N SER A 517 10.35 5.51 10.36
CA SER A 517 11.73 5.48 9.85
C SER A 517 11.93 6.42 8.67
N MET A 518 10.92 6.58 7.80
CA MET A 518 10.94 7.57 6.72
C MET A 518 11.07 9.02 7.22
N ARG A 519 10.37 9.39 8.31
CA ARG A 519 10.48 10.73 8.91
C ARG A 519 11.85 10.93 9.54
N TRP A 520 12.36 9.92 10.22
CA TRP A 520 13.71 9.94 10.81
C TRP A 520 14.77 10.10 9.72
N TYR A 521 14.65 9.38 8.60
CA TYR A 521 15.57 9.47 7.48
C TYR A 521 15.61 10.86 6.86
N ARG A 522 14.45 11.49 6.61
CA ARG A 522 14.40 12.87 6.08
C ARG A 522 15.19 13.85 6.94
N ALA A 523 15.04 13.78 8.26
CA ALA A 523 15.82 14.58 9.20
C ALA A 523 17.29 14.15 9.23
N ALA A 524 17.58 12.84 9.22
CA ALA A 524 18.92 12.28 9.28
C ALA A 524 19.84 12.69 8.12
N VAL A 525 19.28 13.00 6.96
CA VAL A 525 20.03 13.45 5.77
C VAL A 525 19.84 14.92 5.44
N GLY A 526 19.01 15.65 6.18
CA GLY A 526 18.72 17.06 5.88
C GLY A 526 17.95 17.23 4.57
N MET A 527 17.01 16.33 4.28
CA MET A 527 16.30 16.24 2.98
C MET A 527 15.63 17.55 2.57
N ASP A 528 15.20 18.35 3.54
CA ASP A 528 14.46 19.60 3.32
C ASP A 528 15.36 20.86 3.37
N GLY A 529 16.68 20.70 3.25
CA GLY A 529 17.65 21.80 3.29
C GLY A 529 18.10 22.19 4.70
N GLU A 530 17.59 21.50 5.72
CA GLU A 530 18.05 21.61 7.10
C GLU A 530 19.35 20.82 7.35
N PRO A 531 20.15 21.16 8.37
CA PRO A 531 21.32 20.36 8.74
C PRO A 531 20.94 18.90 9.09
N PRO A 532 21.74 17.90 8.65
CA PRO A 532 21.49 16.51 8.99
C PRO A 532 21.45 16.25 10.51
N ASP A 533 20.39 15.58 10.96
CA ASP A 533 20.21 15.21 12.38
C ASP A 533 20.91 13.88 12.71
N LEU A 534 22.02 13.97 13.44
CA LEU A 534 22.82 12.81 13.83
C LEU A 534 22.14 11.91 14.86
N GLU A 535 21.18 12.42 15.64
CA GLU A 535 20.39 11.60 16.56
C GLU A 535 19.49 10.65 15.78
N GLN A 536 18.87 11.14 14.70
CA GLN A 536 18.06 10.30 13.82
C GLN A 536 18.88 9.26 13.07
N ARG A 537 20.14 9.56 12.72
CA ARG A 537 21.07 8.54 12.18
C ARG A 537 21.29 7.38 13.15
N ARG A 538 21.54 7.69 14.43
CA ARG A 538 21.71 6.65 15.46
C ARG A 538 20.42 5.87 15.66
N ARG A 539 19.28 6.57 15.73
CA ARG A 539 17.95 5.97 15.88
C ARG A 539 17.63 4.98 14.77
N LEU A 540 17.95 5.33 13.51
CA LEU A 540 17.77 4.44 12.36
C LEU A 540 18.67 3.19 12.43
N LEU A 541 19.93 3.35 12.84
CA LEU A 541 20.83 2.21 13.01
C LEU A 541 20.36 1.28 14.13
N THR A 542 19.86 1.82 15.24
CA THR A 542 19.25 1.04 16.32
C THR A 542 18.00 0.32 15.84
N TYR A 543 17.14 1.00 15.09
CA TYR A 543 15.91 0.42 14.57
C TYR A 543 16.18 -0.79 13.67
N ASN A 544 17.07 -0.66 12.69
CA ASN A 544 17.45 -1.76 11.80
C ASN A 544 18.22 -2.87 12.56
N SER A 545 19.03 -2.52 13.57
CA SER A 545 19.66 -3.53 14.44
C SER A 545 18.65 -4.33 15.25
N ASP A 546 17.53 -3.71 15.66
CA ASP A 546 16.45 -4.39 16.36
C ASP A 546 15.68 -5.33 15.44
N ASP A 547 15.46 -4.96 14.17
CA ASP A 547 14.71 -5.80 13.22
C ASP A 547 15.48 -7.09 12.87
N VAL A 548 16.82 -7.02 12.67
CA VAL A 548 17.63 -8.25 12.53
C VAL A 548 17.72 -9.06 13.83
N ALA A 549 17.79 -8.39 15.00
CA ALA A 549 17.83 -9.08 16.29
C ALA A 549 16.49 -9.74 16.64
N ALA A 550 15.36 -9.14 16.23
CA ALA A 550 14.03 -9.71 16.37
C ALA A 550 13.86 -10.97 15.52
N THR A 551 14.35 -10.95 14.28
CA THR A 551 14.38 -12.11 13.38
C THR A 551 15.22 -13.23 13.99
N HIS A 552 16.42 -12.89 14.50
CA HIS A 552 17.28 -13.82 15.22
C HIS A 552 16.60 -14.44 16.47
N ALA A 553 15.96 -13.61 17.29
CA ALA A 553 15.25 -14.07 18.49
C ALA A 553 14.10 -15.01 18.14
N LEU A 554 13.34 -14.68 17.10
CA LEU A 554 12.23 -15.49 16.60
C LEU A 554 12.70 -16.87 16.15
N ARG A 555 13.69 -16.95 15.25
CA ARG A 555 14.21 -18.26 14.78
C ARG A 555 14.84 -19.10 15.89
N THR A 556 15.49 -18.45 16.85
CA THR A 556 16.07 -19.13 18.03
C THR A 556 14.97 -19.72 18.90
N TRP A 557 13.90 -18.96 19.16
CA TRP A 557 12.75 -19.44 19.90
C TRP A 557 12.03 -20.59 19.19
N MET A 558 11.81 -20.49 17.87
CA MET A 558 11.14 -21.52 17.06
C MET A 558 11.87 -22.86 17.04
N THR A 559 13.18 -22.86 17.31
CA THR A 559 14.02 -24.07 17.38
C THR A 559 14.34 -24.50 18.81
N SER A 560 13.75 -23.84 19.81
CA SER A 560 13.89 -24.17 21.22
C SER A 560 12.71 -24.99 21.74
N PRO A 561 12.85 -25.71 22.87
CA PRO A 561 11.73 -26.40 23.51
C PRO A 561 10.55 -25.47 23.88
N ALA A 562 10.79 -24.16 24.04
CA ALA A 562 9.74 -23.20 24.37
C ALA A 562 8.66 -23.07 23.28
N VAL A 563 8.93 -23.50 22.04
CA VAL A 563 7.90 -23.53 20.98
C VAL A 563 6.79 -24.53 21.27
N GLU A 564 7.07 -25.57 22.07
CA GLU A 564 6.09 -26.60 22.45
C GLU A 564 5.05 -26.07 23.46
N GLU A 565 5.37 -24.98 24.18
CA GLU A 565 4.45 -24.28 25.07
C GLU A 565 3.33 -23.57 24.31
N VAL A 566 3.52 -23.31 23.01
CA VAL A 566 2.46 -22.79 22.13
C VAL A 566 1.46 -23.91 21.85
N PRO A 567 0.16 -23.73 22.13
CA PRO A 567 -0.84 -24.77 21.87
C PRO A 567 -0.94 -25.12 20.38
N LEU A 568 -1.25 -26.39 20.07
CA LEU A 568 -1.60 -26.82 18.72
C LEU A 568 -3.05 -26.42 18.43
N ALA A 569 -3.33 -25.92 17.23
CA ALA A 569 -4.68 -25.52 16.82
C ALA A 569 -5.70 -26.67 16.91
N ALA A 570 -5.25 -27.91 16.72
CA ALA A 570 -6.08 -29.11 16.84
C ALA A 570 -6.45 -29.46 18.30
N ASP A 571 -5.73 -28.92 19.28
CA ASP A 571 -5.98 -29.14 20.72
C ASP A 571 -6.94 -28.09 21.31
N LEU A 572 -7.38 -27.11 20.50
CA LEU A 572 -8.29 -26.03 20.90
C LEU A 572 -9.76 -26.31 20.64
#